data_AF-A0A8J5IC49-F1
#
_entry.id   AF-A0A8J5IC49-F1
#
_cell.length_a   1.000
_cell.length_b   1.000
_cell.length_c   1.000
_cell.angle_alpha   90.00
_cell.angle_beta   90.00
_cell.angle_gamma   90.00
#
_symmetry.space_group_name_H-M   'P 1'
#
loop_
_entity.id
_entity.type
_entity.pdbx_description
1 polymer ?
#
loop_
_entity_poly.entity_id
_entity_poly.type
_entity_poly.pdbx_seq_one_letter_code
_entity_poly.pdbx_strand_id
1 'polypeptide(L)'
;MSSTPSASSSALSKIFPAPRPTPSSTAPFTDATQAIFAIFRDVSAGDVRQEARQIHGNAGEVLPVGVSALIEALGPWSSSDVVLDIGADAKACIGLEVRSKLFSRGDCCIRKKTHVFPKLKKVSMLAGDVRVAALSPKAPFQEAAVVFANSFLFEEGSKLAIARELCAMAKVRIVAVSCLFCPRHRSSCARPFCSRWVFARKIDVPSSWKSKMHDIYVNTRK
;
A
#
# COMPACT_ATOMS: atom_id res chain seq x y z
N MET A 1 -7.95 25.31 -58.82
CA MET A 1 -6.52 25.43 -59.18
C MET A 1 -6.05 26.80 -58.74
N SER A 2 -5.23 26.86 -57.69
CA SER A 2 -4.33 27.97 -57.36
C SER A 2 -3.36 27.46 -56.29
N SER A 3 -2.14 27.22 -56.72
CA SER A 3 -1.00 26.82 -55.92
C SER A 3 -0.23 28.07 -55.52
N THR A 4 0.21 28.19 -54.26
CA THR A 4 1.49 28.82 -53.96
C THR A 4 2.06 28.32 -52.61
N PRO A 5 3.39 28.16 -52.51
CA PRO A 5 4.09 27.50 -51.40
C PRO A 5 4.83 28.49 -50.49
N SER A 6 5.22 28.06 -49.28
CA SER A 6 6.38 28.56 -48.50
C SER A 6 6.32 27.95 -47.10
N ALA A 7 7.37 27.57 -46.38
CA ALA A 7 8.77 27.30 -46.64
C ALA A 7 9.23 26.46 -45.43
N SER A 8 10.20 25.59 -45.66
CA SER A 8 10.89 24.85 -44.62
C SER A 8 11.65 25.78 -43.68
N SER A 9 11.62 25.50 -42.38
CA SER A 9 12.57 26.07 -41.42
C SER A 9 13.18 24.94 -40.57
N SER A 10 14.01 24.13 -41.22
CA SER A 10 15.04 23.33 -40.55
C SER A 10 16.27 24.21 -40.32
N ALA A 11 16.26 25.01 -39.26
CA ALA A 11 17.47 25.61 -38.72
C ALA A 11 17.15 26.21 -37.36
N LEU A 12 17.36 25.44 -36.29
CA LEU A 12 17.77 25.88 -34.95
C LEU A 12 17.86 24.63 -34.04
N SER A 13 18.63 23.63 -34.48
CA SER A 13 19.08 22.52 -33.65
C SER A 13 20.59 22.57 -33.59
N LYS A 14 21.14 23.35 -32.66
CA LYS A 14 22.54 23.29 -32.19
C LYS A 14 22.68 24.35 -31.10
N ILE A 15 22.83 23.93 -29.84
CA ILE A 15 23.68 24.58 -28.80
C ILE A 15 23.59 23.82 -27.44
N PHE A 16 22.68 22.87 -27.23
CA PHE A 16 22.71 22.06 -25.99
C PHE A 16 22.79 20.56 -26.29
N PRO A 17 23.80 19.82 -25.77
CA PRO A 17 23.74 18.37 -25.78
C PRO A 17 22.51 17.94 -24.96
N ALA A 18 21.66 17.10 -25.56
CA ALA A 18 20.53 16.50 -24.86
C ALA A 18 21.02 15.83 -23.56
N PRO A 19 20.29 15.93 -22.44
CA PRO A 19 20.67 15.26 -21.22
C PRO A 19 20.81 13.76 -21.51
N ARG A 20 21.98 13.20 -21.24
CA ARG A 20 22.20 11.76 -21.29
C ARG A 20 21.18 11.13 -20.33
N PRO A 21 20.32 10.19 -20.77
CA PRO A 21 19.43 9.51 -19.85
C PRO A 21 20.29 8.76 -18.84
N THR A 22 20.33 9.27 -17.62
CA THR A 22 20.76 8.50 -16.45
C THR A 22 19.91 7.23 -16.40
N PRO A 23 20.49 6.05 -16.16
CA PRO A 23 19.70 4.84 -16.03
C PRO A 23 18.83 4.99 -14.78
N SER A 24 17.58 5.40 -14.98
CA SER A 24 16.52 5.22 -14.00
C SER A 24 16.40 3.72 -13.82
N SER A 25 16.87 3.21 -12.68
CA SER A 25 16.55 1.85 -12.23
C SER A 25 15.07 1.80 -11.83
N THR A 26 14.20 2.00 -12.80
CA THR A 26 12.81 1.60 -12.76
C THR A 26 12.77 0.22 -13.39
N ALA A 27 12.93 -0.82 -12.58
CA ALA A 27 12.51 -2.14 -12.99
C ALA A 27 11.03 -2.02 -13.44
N PRO A 28 10.69 -2.42 -14.67
CA PRO A 28 9.36 -2.17 -15.20
C PRO A 28 8.31 -2.91 -14.37
N PHE A 29 7.14 -2.29 -14.23
CA PHE A 29 5.93 -2.76 -13.52
C PHE A 29 5.53 -4.22 -13.80
N THR A 30 6.07 -4.82 -14.86
CA THR A 30 5.91 -6.23 -15.22
C THR A 30 6.48 -7.19 -14.18
N ASP A 31 7.62 -6.90 -13.53
CA ASP A 31 8.25 -7.87 -12.61
C ASP A 31 7.50 -8.02 -11.27
N ALA A 32 7.18 -6.90 -10.60
CA ALA A 32 6.46 -6.95 -9.32
C ALA A 32 5.03 -7.49 -9.46
N THR A 33 4.33 -7.09 -10.52
CA THR A 33 2.97 -7.58 -10.81
C THR A 33 3.00 -9.09 -11.08
N GLN A 34 3.93 -9.57 -11.91
CA GLN A 34 4.11 -11.00 -12.19
C GLN A 34 4.53 -11.77 -10.95
N ALA A 35 5.40 -11.22 -10.10
CA ALA A 35 5.79 -11.84 -8.84
C ALA A 35 4.60 -11.99 -7.89
N ILE A 36 3.76 -10.96 -7.74
CA ILE A 36 2.53 -11.03 -6.95
C ILE A 36 1.60 -12.12 -7.49
N PHE A 37 1.37 -12.16 -8.81
CA PHE A 37 0.59 -13.23 -9.43
C PHE A 37 1.20 -14.60 -9.16
N ALA A 38 2.52 -14.75 -9.32
CA ALA A 38 3.20 -16.03 -9.10
C ALA A 38 3.16 -16.49 -7.64
N ILE A 39 3.15 -15.57 -6.68
CA ILE A 39 3.08 -15.87 -5.24
C ILE A 39 1.68 -16.32 -4.85
N PHE A 40 0.65 -15.62 -5.33
CA PHE A 40 -0.74 -15.82 -4.92
C PHE A 40 -1.58 -16.60 -5.93
N ARG A 41 -0.98 -17.20 -6.97
CA ARG A 41 -1.71 -17.92 -8.04
C ARG A 41 -2.68 -19.00 -7.53
N ASP A 42 -2.38 -19.60 -6.39
CA ASP A 42 -3.15 -20.70 -5.81
C ASP A 42 -4.19 -20.19 -4.79
N VAL A 43 -4.28 -18.88 -4.54
CA VAL A 43 -5.32 -18.30 -3.70
C VAL A 43 -6.58 -18.13 -4.53
N SER A 44 -7.64 -18.82 -4.12
CA SER A 44 -8.94 -18.75 -4.77
C SER A 44 -9.84 -17.71 -4.10
N ALA A 45 -10.90 -17.30 -4.79
CA ALA A 45 -11.95 -16.50 -4.18
C ALA A 45 -12.56 -17.19 -2.96
N GLY A 46 -12.61 -18.53 -2.91
CA GLY A 46 -13.11 -19.28 -1.76
C GLY A 46 -12.24 -19.17 -0.51
N ASP A 47 -10.92 -19.01 -0.68
CA ASP A 47 -9.99 -18.82 0.44
C ASP A 47 -10.18 -17.45 1.10
N VAL A 48 -10.46 -16.44 0.28
CA VAL A 48 -10.68 -15.05 0.71
C VAL A 48 -12.11 -14.84 1.22
N ARG A 49 -13.08 -15.56 0.61
CA ARG A 49 -14.51 -15.42 0.85
C ARG A 49 -14.86 -15.66 2.32
N GLN A 50 -15.77 -14.84 2.79
CA GLN A 50 -16.25 -14.87 4.15
C GLN A 50 -17.21 -16.06 4.38
N GLU A 51 -17.17 -16.61 5.59
CA GLU A 51 -18.24 -17.47 6.11
C GLU A 51 -19.48 -16.62 6.43
N ALA A 52 -20.68 -17.13 6.15
CA ALA A 52 -21.92 -16.38 6.31
C ALA A 52 -22.07 -15.84 7.75
N ARG A 53 -22.59 -14.61 7.90
CA ARG A 53 -22.84 -13.88 9.17
C ARG A 53 -21.61 -13.28 9.90
N GLN A 54 -20.40 -13.45 9.40
CA GLN A 54 -19.17 -12.85 9.96
C GLN A 54 -18.76 -11.52 9.29
N ILE A 55 -19.65 -10.52 9.32
CA ILE A 55 -19.50 -9.23 8.58
C ILE A 55 -18.21 -8.44 8.91
N HIS A 56 -17.54 -8.78 10.00
CA HIS A 56 -16.34 -8.14 10.52
C HIS A 56 -15.03 -8.70 9.92
N GLY A 57 -15.10 -9.81 9.19
CA GLY A 57 -13.94 -10.48 8.56
C GLY A 57 -13.73 -10.14 7.09
N ASN A 58 -14.41 -9.11 6.59
CA ASN A 58 -14.38 -8.74 5.18
C ASN A 58 -12.95 -8.33 4.73
N ALA A 59 -12.38 -9.10 3.81
CA ALA A 59 -11.08 -8.79 3.21
C ALA A 59 -11.26 -7.73 2.11
N GLY A 60 -10.72 -6.54 2.32
CA GLY A 60 -10.59 -5.54 1.26
C GLY A 60 -9.44 -5.93 0.35
N GLU A 61 -9.70 -6.62 -0.75
CA GLU A 61 -8.63 -6.93 -1.71
C GLU A 61 -8.23 -5.69 -2.51
N VAL A 62 -6.92 -5.47 -2.63
CA VAL A 62 -6.31 -4.59 -3.63
C VAL A 62 -5.64 -5.47 -4.69
N LEU A 63 -6.04 -5.27 -5.95
CA LEU A 63 -5.52 -6.05 -7.08
C LEU A 63 -4.03 -5.75 -7.31
N PRO A 64 -3.27 -6.67 -7.96
CA PRO A 64 -1.83 -6.50 -8.19
C PRO A 64 -1.46 -5.16 -8.83
N VAL A 65 -2.21 -4.70 -9.83
CA VAL A 65 -2.00 -3.38 -10.45
C VAL A 65 -2.19 -2.23 -9.45
N GLY A 66 -3.15 -2.34 -8.53
CA GLY A 66 -3.35 -1.37 -7.45
C GLY A 66 -2.23 -1.39 -6.43
N VAL A 67 -1.68 -2.57 -6.13
CA VAL A 67 -0.48 -2.70 -5.28
C VAL A 67 0.71 -2.01 -5.92
N SER A 68 0.93 -2.20 -7.22
CA SER A 68 2.01 -1.51 -7.93
C SER A 68 1.84 0.00 -7.91
N ALA A 69 0.62 0.51 -8.11
CA ALA A 69 0.32 1.95 -7.99
C ALA A 69 0.57 2.48 -6.56
N LEU A 70 0.24 1.69 -5.53
CA LEU A 70 0.55 2.04 -4.14
C LEU A 70 2.07 2.09 -3.91
N ILE A 71 2.82 1.11 -4.39
CA ILE A 71 4.28 1.09 -4.23
C ILE A 71 4.90 2.34 -4.85
N GLU A 72 4.48 2.73 -6.05
CA GLU A 72 4.97 3.96 -6.69
C GLU A 72 4.62 5.21 -5.87
N ALA A 73 3.37 5.32 -5.42
CA ALA A 73 2.87 6.53 -4.78
C ALA A 73 3.35 6.72 -3.33
N LEU A 74 3.79 5.67 -2.65
CA LEU A 74 4.34 5.74 -1.28
C LEU A 74 5.86 5.98 -1.27
N GLY A 75 6.49 6.06 -2.45
CA GLY A 75 7.89 6.47 -2.57
C GLY A 75 8.14 7.94 -2.19
N PRO A 76 9.41 8.33 -2.00
CA PRO A 76 10.62 7.53 -2.21
C PRO A 76 10.87 6.49 -1.11
N TRP A 77 11.50 5.37 -1.49
CA TRP A 77 11.82 4.24 -0.61
C TRP A 77 13.30 4.18 -0.26
N SER A 78 13.59 3.81 0.99
CA SER A 78 14.90 3.40 1.46
C SER A 78 14.98 1.88 1.56
N SER A 79 16.17 1.31 1.37
CA SER A 79 16.42 -0.12 1.60
C SER A 79 16.25 -0.54 3.07
N SER A 80 16.24 0.44 3.98
CA SER A 80 15.98 0.26 5.41
C SER A 80 14.51 0.41 5.81
N ASP A 81 13.62 0.80 4.89
CA ASP A 81 12.21 1.00 5.22
C ASP A 81 11.55 -0.33 5.58
N VAL A 82 10.90 -0.34 6.75
CA VAL A 82 10.02 -1.43 7.17
C VAL A 82 8.58 -1.07 6.83
N VAL A 83 7.91 -1.94 6.08
CA VAL A 83 6.50 -1.80 5.71
C VAL A 83 5.63 -2.67 6.60
N LEU A 84 4.62 -2.07 7.22
CA LEU A 84 3.58 -2.74 7.98
C LEU A 84 2.26 -2.71 7.21
N ASP A 85 1.66 -3.86 6.98
CA ASP A 85 0.30 -4.02 6.44
C ASP A 85 -0.64 -4.53 7.53
N ILE A 86 -1.69 -3.77 7.82
CA ILE A 86 -2.71 -4.07 8.83
C ILE A 86 -3.96 -4.61 8.14
N GLY A 87 -4.34 -5.85 8.47
CA GLY A 87 -5.31 -6.64 7.73
C GLY A 87 -4.69 -7.38 6.55
N ALA A 88 -3.43 -7.78 6.70
CA ALA A 88 -2.62 -8.30 5.62
C ALA A 88 -3.02 -9.73 5.24
N ASP A 89 -3.54 -9.90 4.02
CA ASP A 89 -3.58 -11.22 3.36
C ASP A 89 -2.26 -11.49 2.59
N ALA A 90 -1.13 -11.14 3.24
CA ALA A 90 0.27 -11.41 2.85
C ALA A 90 1.00 -10.51 1.82
N LYS A 91 1.12 -9.18 2.02
CA LYS A 91 1.87 -8.31 1.07
C LYS A 91 2.92 -7.34 1.65
N ALA A 92 3.24 -7.37 2.95
CA ALA A 92 4.23 -6.47 3.56
C ALA A 92 5.41 -7.17 4.22
N CYS A 93 6.43 -6.41 4.61
CA CYS A 93 7.53 -6.92 5.44
C CYS A 93 7.03 -7.42 6.80
N ILE A 94 5.99 -6.79 7.34
CA ILE A 94 5.24 -7.25 8.49
C ILE A 94 3.75 -7.21 8.13
N GLY A 95 3.08 -8.36 8.10
CA GLY A 95 1.63 -8.45 7.94
C GLY A 95 0.95 -8.78 9.26
N LEU A 96 -0.09 -8.04 9.66
CA LEU A 96 -0.93 -8.36 10.81
C LEU A 96 -2.32 -8.78 10.32
N GLU A 97 -2.74 -10.00 10.63
CA GLU A 97 -4.03 -10.57 10.21
C GLU A 97 -4.76 -11.23 11.38
N VAL A 98 -6.04 -10.95 11.54
CA VAL A 98 -6.86 -11.52 12.63
C VAL A 98 -7.45 -12.87 12.25
N ARG A 99 -7.69 -13.11 10.95
CA ARG A 99 -8.25 -14.35 10.41
C ARG A 99 -7.17 -15.41 10.28
N SER A 100 -7.13 -16.35 11.23
CA SER A 100 -6.14 -17.44 11.28
C SER A 100 -6.01 -18.24 9.97
N LYS A 101 -7.11 -18.49 9.25
CA LYS A 101 -7.11 -19.18 7.95
C LYS A 101 -6.39 -18.37 6.86
N LEU A 102 -6.67 -17.06 6.75
CA LEU A 102 -6.00 -16.18 5.80
C LEU A 102 -4.53 -16.01 6.13
N PHE A 103 -4.22 -15.76 7.41
CA PHE A 103 -2.86 -15.72 7.92
C PHE A 103 -2.06 -16.97 7.48
N SER A 104 -2.61 -18.16 7.71
CA SER A 104 -1.94 -19.43 7.38
C SER A 104 -1.75 -19.60 5.87
N ARG A 105 -2.75 -19.20 5.07
CA ARG A 105 -2.69 -19.28 3.62
C ARG A 105 -1.66 -18.31 3.04
N GLY A 106 -1.70 -17.06 3.50
CA GLY A 106 -0.77 -16.01 3.11
C GLY A 106 0.67 -16.35 3.45
N ASP A 107 0.95 -16.80 4.68
CA ASP A 107 2.30 -17.26 5.06
C ASP A 107 2.74 -18.44 4.19
N CYS A 108 1.88 -19.45 3.99
CA CYS A 108 2.19 -20.59 3.12
C CYS A 108 2.57 -20.18 1.68
N CYS A 109 1.80 -19.25 1.07
CA CYS A 109 2.09 -18.70 -0.26
C CYS A 109 3.46 -18.03 -0.30
N ILE A 110 3.78 -17.19 0.69
CA ILE A 110 5.09 -16.52 0.80
C ILE A 110 6.21 -17.55 0.95
N ARG A 111 6.10 -18.47 1.91
CA ARG A 111 7.16 -19.44 2.24
C ARG A 111 7.49 -20.34 1.06
N LYS A 112 6.47 -20.84 0.33
CA LYS A 112 6.64 -21.68 -0.87
C LYS A 112 7.45 -21.00 -1.97
N LYS A 113 7.49 -19.67 -2.01
CA LYS A 113 8.11 -18.89 -3.09
C LYS A 113 9.45 -18.27 -2.71
N THR A 114 9.92 -18.48 -1.49
CA THR A 114 11.22 -17.97 -1.01
C THR A 114 12.43 -18.50 -1.79
N HIS A 115 12.31 -19.62 -2.50
CA HIS A 115 13.38 -20.14 -3.36
C HIS A 115 13.49 -19.33 -4.67
N VAL A 116 12.36 -18.92 -5.26
CA VAL A 116 12.31 -18.08 -6.47
C VAL A 116 12.57 -16.62 -6.12
N PHE A 117 12.04 -16.15 -4.99
CA PHE A 117 12.14 -14.78 -4.52
C PHE A 117 12.78 -14.73 -3.12
N PRO A 118 14.12 -14.81 -3.00
CA PRO A 118 14.81 -14.90 -1.70
C PRO A 118 14.51 -13.75 -0.72
N LYS A 119 14.17 -12.56 -1.24
CA LYS A 119 13.79 -11.40 -0.41
C LYS A 119 12.51 -11.65 0.41
N LEU A 120 11.65 -12.60 0.02
CA LEU A 120 10.46 -12.99 0.79
C LEU A 120 10.81 -13.58 2.16
N LYS A 121 12.05 -14.04 2.39
CA LYS A 121 12.52 -14.48 3.71
C LYS A 121 12.46 -13.36 4.77
N LYS A 122 12.48 -12.10 4.34
CA LYS A 122 12.35 -10.93 5.23
C LYS A 122 10.91 -10.63 5.62
N VAL A 123 9.92 -11.25 4.98
CA VAL A 123 8.51 -11.06 5.31
C VAL A 123 8.15 -11.89 6.54
N SER A 124 7.60 -11.21 7.54
CA SER A 124 7.02 -11.79 8.75
C SER A 124 5.51 -11.60 8.72
N MET A 125 4.76 -12.70 8.83
CA MET A 125 3.33 -12.65 9.06
C MET A 125 3.09 -12.87 10.55
N LEU A 126 2.16 -12.11 11.13
CA LEU A 126 1.76 -12.23 12.52
C LEU A 126 0.24 -12.31 12.60
N ALA A 127 -0.28 -13.27 13.35
CA ALA A 127 -1.69 -13.33 13.69
C ALA A 127 -1.99 -12.39 14.86
N GLY A 128 -3.00 -11.53 14.74
CA GLY A 128 -3.39 -10.67 15.86
C GLY A 128 -4.40 -9.58 15.52
N ASP A 129 -5.06 -9.09 16.56
CA ASP A 129 -6.01 -8.00 16.49
C ASP A 129 -5.33 -6.66 16.81
N VAL A 130 -5.45 -5.69 15.91
CA VAL A 130 -4.85 -4.36 16.05
C VAL A 130 -5.28 -3.64 17.32
N ARG A 131 -6.47 -3.95 17.87
CA ARG A 131 -6.99 -3.36 19.11
C ARG A 131 -6.14 -3.70 20.34
N VAL A 132 -5.41 -4.82 20.30
CA VAL A 132 -4.59 -5.31 21.42
C VAL A 132 -3.13 -5.60 21.03
N ALA A 133 -2.76 -5.43 19.76
CA ALA A 133 -1.43 -5.75 19.25
C ALA A 133 -0.32 -4.83 19.80
N ALA A 134 -0.67 -3.64 20.31
CA ALA A 134 0.25 -2.62 20.81
C ALA A 134 1.36 -2.30 19.80
N LEU A 135 0.98 -1.82 18.60
CA LEU A 135 1.90 -1.64 17.47
C LEU A 135 3.04 -0.65 17.77
N SER A 136 2.74 0.41 18.51
CA SER A 136 3.70 1.50 18.77
C SER A 136 4.89 1.12 19.65
N PRO A 137 4.73 0.39 20.77
CA PRO A 137 5.87 -0.01 21.60
C PRO A 137 6.44 -1.40 21.27
N LYS A 138 5.77 -2.20 20.43
CA LYS A 138 6.10 -3.62 20.28
C LYS A 138 6.93 -3.86 19.03
N ALA A 139 8.08 -4.50 19.19
CA ALA A 139 8.82 -5.06 18.06
C ALA A 139 8.05 -6.25 17.43
N PRO A 140 8.08 -6.41 16.09
CA PRO A 140 8.80 -5.58 15.12
C PRO A 140 8.01 -4.36 14.63
N PHE A 141 6.75 -4.17 15.05
CA PHE A 141 5.86 -3.12 14.54
C PHE A 141 6.40 -1.70 14.73
N GLN A 142 7.03 -1.42 15.87
CA GLN A 142 7.58 -0.10 16.19
C GLN A 142 8.63 0.41 15.17
N GLU A 143 9.23 -0.49 14.40
CA GLU A 143 10.23 -0.18 13.38
C GLU A 143 9.62 0.26 12.04
N ALA A 144 8.30 0.17 11.88
CA ALA A 144 7.64 0.51 10.63
C ALA A 144 7.87 1.99 10.25
N ALA A 145 8.34 2.19 9.02
CA ALA A 145 8.47 3.49 8.38
C ALA A 145 7.24 3.84 7.53
N VAL A 146 6.61 2.82 6.93
CA VAL A 146 5.43 2.96 6.08
C VAL A 146 4.35 2.01 6.56
N VAL A 147 3.13 2.52 6.75
CA VAL A 147 1.97 1.71 7.14
C VAL A 147 0.91 1.75 6.04
N PHE A 148 0.44 0.57 5.63
CA PHE A 148 -0.75 0.40 4.83
C PHE A 148 -1.84 -0.28 5.66
N ALA A 149 -3.09 0.18 5.53
CA ALA A 149 -4.24 -0.52 6.10
C ALA A 149 -5.45 -0.36 5.18
N ASN A 150 -5.94 -1.46 4.62
CA ASN A 150 -7.23 -1.47 3.91
C ASN A 150 -8.40 -1.55 4.90
N SER A 151 -8.55 -0.51 5.70
CA SER A 151 -9.48 -0.41 6.81
C SER A 151 -10.93 -0.09 6.41
N PHE A 152 -11.31 -0.16 5.13
CA PHE A 152 -12.65 0.27 4.67
C PHE A 152 -13.76 -0.53 5.36
N LEU A 153 -13.58 -1.85 5.40
CA LEU A 153 -14.54 -2.81 5.97
C LEU A 153 -14.30 -3.08 7.46
N PHE A 154 -13.33 -2.40 8.07
CA PHE A 154 -13.06 -2.57 9.50
C PHE A 154 -14.16 -1.90 10.34
N GLU A 155 -14.40 -2.48 11.51
CA GLU A 155 -15.22 -1.86 12.54
C GLU A 155 -14.62 -0.52 13.00
N GLU A 156 -15.48 0.37 13.49
CA GLU A 156 -15.06 1.67 14.01
C GLU A 156 -14.05 1.53 15.16
N GLY A 157 -14.22 0.54 16.04
CA GLY A 157 -13.27 0.26 17.11
C GLY A 157 -11.85 -0.02 16.60
N SER A 158 -11.71 -0.82 15.55
CA SER A 158 -10.42 -1.12 14.92
C SER A 158 -9.85 0.08 14.19
N LYS A 159 -10.68 0.87 13.50
CA LYS A 159 -10.26 2.13 12.85
C LYS A 159 -9.70 3.12 13.88
N LEU A 160 -10.38 3.28 15.02
CA LEU A 160 -9.93 4.15 16.11
C LEU A 160 -8.64 3.64 16.76
N ALA A 161 -8.48 2.33 16.94
CA ALA A 161 -7.25 1.74 17.44
C ALA A 161 -6.07 2.01 16.48
N ILE A 162 -6.24 1.76 15.18
CA ILE A 162 -5.23 2.09 14.15
C ILE A 162 -4.86 3.57 14.23
N ALA A 163 -5.84 4.47 14.27
CA ALA A 163 -5.57 5.91 14.33
C ALA A 163 -4.75 6.30 15.57
N ARG A 164 -5.03 5.70 16.74
CA ARG A 164 -4.27 5.93 17.98
C ARG A 164 -2.84 5.42 17.86
N GLU A 165 -2.66 4.17 17.42
CA GLU A 165 -1.33 3.56 17.25
C GLU A 165 -0.48 4.37 16.27
N LEU A 166 -1.04 4.76 15.12
CA LEU A 166 -0.33 5.59 14.13
C LEU A 166 0.13 6.93 14.71
N CYS A 167 -0.62 7.53 15.63
CA CYS A 167 -0.19 8.78 16.28
C CYS A 167 1.00 8.57 17.24
N ALA A 168 1.16 7.35 17.78
CA ALA A 168 2.19 7.00 18.74
C ALA A 168 3.45 6.37 18.09
N MET A 169 3.33 5.78 16.90
CA MET A 169 4.44 5.14 16.20
C MET A 169 5.50 6.16 15.78
N ALA A 170 6.66 6.13 16.44
CA ALA A 170 7.67 7.16 16.33
C ALA A 170 8.46 7.16 15.01
N LYS A 171 8.48 6.06 14.26
CA LYS A 171 9.25 5.91 13.01
C LYS A 171 8.41 6.02 11.74
N VAL A 172 7.08 5.92 11.85
CA VAL A 172 6.19 5.98 10.68
C VAL A 172 6.26 7.39 10.10
N ARG A 173 6.49 7.47 8.79
CA ARG A 173 6.55 8.71 8.01
C ARG A 173 5.45 8.80 6.96
N ILE A 174 4.93 7.65 6.50
CA ILE A 174 3.85 7.57 5.51
C ILE A 174 2.79 6.58 5.98
N VAL A 175 1.53 6.99 5.83
CA VAL A 175 0.34 6.20 6.14
C VAL A 175 -0.57 6.17 4.93
N ALA A 176 -0.93 4.98 4.47
CA ALA A 176 -1.90 4.76 3.41
C ALA A 176 -3.09 3.98 3.96
N VAL A 177 -4.27 4.61 3.98
CA VAL A 177 -5.48 4.02 4.56
C VAL A 177 -6.66 4.17 3.60
N SER A 178 -7.54 3.18 3.57
CA SER A 178 -8.73 3.22 2.72
C SER A 178 -9.95 3.92 3.35
N CYS A 179 -9.79 4.48 4.56
CA CYS A 179 -10.81 5.32 5.17
C CYS A 179 -10.18 6.57 5.80
N LEU A 180 -10.84 7.71 5.67
CA LEU A 180 -10.41 8.94 6.31
C LEU A 180 -10.68 8.88 7.82
N PHE A 181 -9.62 9.03 8.63
CA PHE A 181 -9.80 9.19 10.08
C PHE A 181 -10.43 10.54 10.45
N CYS A 182 -10.32 11.56 9.61
CA CYS A 182 -10.99 12.85 9.78
C CYS A 182 -11.66 13.31 8.47
N PRO A 183 -12.85 12.79 8.14
CA PRO A 183 -13.55 13.16 6.90
C PRO A 183 -13.93 14.64 6.80
N ARG A 184 -14.15 15.30 7.96
CA ARG A 184 -14.53 16.71 8.08
C ARG A 184 -13.37 17.56 8.60
N HIS A 185 -12.20 17.42 7.99
CA HIS A 185 -11.03 18.20 8.39
C HIS A 185 -11.25 19.70 8.13
N ARG A 186 -10.72 20.54 9.02
CA ARG A 186 -10.71 22.00 8.93
C ARG A 186 -9.42 22.53 9.55
N SER A 187 -9.02 23.76 9.22
CA SER A 187 -7.79 24.38 9.75
C SER A 187 -7.70 24.39 11.28
N SER A 188 -8.85 24.50 11.97
CA SER A 188 -8.94 24.46 13.45
C SER A 188 -9.08 23.04 14.05
N CYS A 189 -8.82 21.98 13.28
CA CYS A 189 -9.00 20.61 13.75
C CYS A 189 -7.94 20.21 14.80
N ALA A 190 -8.39 19.94 16.02
CA ALA A 190 -7.54 19.50 17.14
C ALA A 190 -7.46 17.97 17.30
N ARG A 191 -7.92 17.18 16.32
CA ARG A 191 -7.86 15.71 16.45
C ARG A 191 -6.40 15.24 16.43
N PRO A 192 -6.01 14.28 17.30
CA PRO A 192 -4.62 13.80 17.38
C PRO A 192 -4.04 13.34 16.03
N PHE A 193 -4.86 12.69 15.20
CA PHE A 193 -4.42 12.30 13.86
C PHE A 193 -4.04 13.51 13.01
N CYS A 194 -4.89 14.54 12.97
CA CYS A 194 -4.67 15.75 12.19
C CYS A 194 -3.52 16.61 12.71
N SER A 195 -3.12 16.47 13.98
CA SER A 195 -1.95 17.16 14.53
C SER A 195 -0.64 16.48 14.14
N ARG A 196 -0.67 15.18 13.79
CA ARG A 196 0.51 14.40 13.40
C ARG A 196 0.66 14.22 11.89
N TRP A 197 -0.46 14.19 11.17
CA TRP A 197 -0.51 13.79 9.77
C TRP A 197 -1.04 14.90 8.87
N VAL A 198 -0.49 15.00 7.66
CA VAL A 198 -0.97 15.86 6.57
C VAL A 198 -1.46 14.97 5.45
N PHE A 199 -2.67 15.23 4.96
CA PHE A 199 -3.16 14.60 3.74
C PHE A 199 -2.28 15.02 2.56
N ALA A 200 -1.66 14.05 1.90
CA ALA A 200 -0.75 14.30 0.79
C ALA A 200 -1.45 14.11 -0.56
N ARG A 201 -2.15 12.98 -0.74
CA ARG A 201 -2.85 12.64 -1.98
C ARG A 201 -3.85 11.50 -1.79
N LYS A 202 -4.74 11.35 -2.77
CA LYS A 202 -5.63 10.20 -2.94
C LYS A 202 -5.15 9.37 -4.13
N ILE A 203 -5.18 8.05 -3.98
CA ILE A 203 -4.87 7.08 -5.03
C ILE A 203 -6.11 6.24 -5.27
N ASP A 204 -6.45 6.04 -6.53
CA ASP A 204 -7.58 5.22 -6.94
C ASP A 204 -7.04 3.86 -7.37
N VAL A 205 -7.38 2.81 -6.62
CA VAL A 205 -6.90 1.44 -6.90
C VAL A 205 -8.06 0.52 -7.28
N PRO A 206 -7.88 -0.41 -8.23
CA PRO A 206 -8.94 -1.35 -8.54
C PRO A 206 -9.05 -2.44 -7.48
N SER A 207 -10.28 -2.89 -7.25
CA SER A 207 -10.65 -3.94 -6.31
C SER A 207 -11.56 -4.96 -6.99
N SER A 208 -11.45 -6.23 -6.63
CA SER A 208 -12.19 -7.34 -7.24
C SER A 208 -13.70 -7.31 -6.96
N TRP A 209 -14.12 -6.65 -5.88
CA TRP A 209 -15.48 -6.71 -5.33
C TRP A 209 -16.32 -5.45 -5.60
N LYS A 210 -15.80 -4.48 -6.36
CA LYS A 210 -16.53 -3.25 -6.71
C LYS A 210 -16.16 -2.78 -8.10
N SER A 211 -17.15 -2.35 -8.89
CA SER A 211 -16.94 -1.78 -10.22
C SER A 211 -16.25 -0.40 -10.19
N LYS A 212 -16.38 0.33 -9.09
CA LYS A 212 -15.73 1.62 -8.86
C LYS A 212 -14.37 1.41 -8.20
N MET A 213 -13.38 2.21 -8.61
CA MET A 213 -12.09 2.29 -7.94
C MET A 213 -12.25 2.54 -6.43
N HIS A 214 -11.33 1.95 -5.67
CA HIS A 214 -11.23 2.05 -4.22
C HIS A 214 -10.27 3.18 -3.86
N ASP A 215 -10.74 4.11 -3.03
CA ASP A 215 -9.93 5.27 -2.64
C ASP A 215 -8.95 4.88 -1.53
N ILE A 216 -7.66 5.14 -1.75
CA ILE A 216 -6.62 5.08 -0.72
C ILE A 216 -6.10 6.49 -0.44
N TYR A 217 -6.14 6.88 0.83
CA TYR A 217 -5.72 8.19 1.30
C TYR A 217 -4.31 8.10 1.87
N VAL A 218 -3.38 8.79 1.23
CA VAL A 218 -1.98 8.87 1.66
C VAL A 218 -1.78 10.11 2.51
N ASN A 219 -1.23 9.89 3.70
CA ASN A 219 -0.87 10.92 4.64
C ASN A 219 0.62 10.84 4.94
N THR A 220 1.25 12.00 5.04
CA THR A 220 2.67 12.13 5.43
C THR A 220 2.75 12.73 6.81
N ARG A 221 3.80 12.39 7.55
CA ARG A 221 4.02 12.95 8.87
C ARG A 221 4.41 14.42 8.77
N LYS A 222 3.87 15.23 9.69
CA LYS A 222 4.30 16.62 9.89
C LYS A 222 5.71 16.71 10.45
#